data_AF-A0AAV5N763-F1
#
_entry.id   AF-A0AAV5N763-F1
#
_cell.length_a   1.000
_cell.length_b   1.000
_cell.length_c   1.000
_cell.angle_alpha   90.00
_cell.angle_beta   90.00
_cell.angle_gamma   90.00
#
_symmetry.space_group_name_H-M   'P 1'
#
loop_
_entity.id
_entity.type
_entity.pdbx_description
1 polymer ?
#
loop_
_entity_poly.entity_id
_entity_poly.type
_entity_poly.pdbx_seq_one_letter_code
_entity_poly.pdbx_strand_id
1 'polypeptide(L)'
;MFKKIILTIFIILFAGYKQLLAHEKDAEKLTTQTNGMAINHGTLSFGYHIIDDRVYYVPMQNLYQVILLGDGIKDFKILNMHYGKSDEFVYFNGKKLDGVDPASFELIENSNYTRDKNFVYRNTVKINNLDAKTFEVIDSDYTKDKNGVYFREKEIKGVSPICFSVIRPFHYVKDKDAIYYQHKDKLEGIDPESFEIINDEYTRDKSYVYLHHKKIDGIDPKSFSIIDGDYTRDKNGIYYNNKKTAISDPASFQVVRGSSGSSSLSHRYTKDKNSVYHNETKIVGADPDTFEIMMDYWYAGDKNGVYYEGKKIETADKASFKIVNYQYSKDKNSVFLMNDKIVEVDAGTFKFVKYRYIKDKNAVYFDGEKLVGIDPSTFEVVGTYWLKDKNGIYFMDKKVEGLNPENITYISLFYIKDKKAVYCQGEKIPDADPLTFEVLRDGRYAKDKDFTYYLGKKLSGSDLSSFLSNEIERSRQHQ
;
A
#
# COMPACT_ATOMS: atom_id res chain seq x y z
N MET A 1 24.28 -40.47 -19.67
CA MET A 1 22.84 -40.48 -20.00
C MET A 1 22.14 -39.12 -19.89
N PHE A 2 22.77 -38.06 -19.33
CA PHE A 2 22.12 -36.74 -19.15
C PHE A 2 22.36 -35.69 -20.25
N LYS A 3 23.36 -35.84 -21.13
CA LYS A 3 23.59 -34.90 -22.25
C LYS A 3 22.65 -35.10 -23.46
N LYS A 4 22.00 -36.27 -23.59
CA LYS A 4 21.05 -36.54 -24.70
C LYS A 4 19.62 -36.08 -24.42
N ILE A 5 19.23 -35.94 -23.14
CA ILE A 5 17.86 -35.50 -22.80
C ILE A 5 17.70 -33.98 -22.92
N ILE A 6 18.75 -33.20 -22.64
CA ILE A 6 18.73 -31.73 -22.85
C ILE A 6 18.71 -31.38 -24.35
N LEU A 7 19.40 -32.16 -25.19
CA LEU A 7 19.38 -31.95 -26.64
C LEU A 7 18.01 -32.29 -27.27
N THR A 8 17.33 -33.33 -26.77
CA THR A 8 16.00 -33.70 -27.27
C THR A 8 14.91 -32.75 -26.78
N ILE A 9 15.02 -32.17 -25.57
CA ILE A 9 14.07 -31.14 -25.09
C ILE A 9 14.28 -29.80 -25.81
N PHE A 10 15.53 -29.43 -26.14
CA PHE A 10 15.78 -28.27 -27.02
C PHE A 10 15.25 -28.49 -28.44
N ILE A 11 15.38 -29.70 -29.00
CA ILE A 11 14.87 -30.01 -30.34
C ILE A 11 13.32 -30.08 -30.35
N ILE A 12 12.66 -30.48 -29.26
CA ILE A 12 11.18 -30.54 -29.19
C ILE A 12 10.56 -29.17 -28.85
N LEU A 13 11.25 -28.31 -28.09
CA LEU A 13 10.82 -26.90 -27.92
C LEU A 13 11.09 -26.04 -29.17
N PHE A 14 12.03 -26.44 -30.03
CA PHE A 14 12.23 -25.85 -31.37
C PHE A 14 11.51 -26.58 -32.51
N ALA A 15 10.88 -27.73 -32.29
CA ALA A 15 10.12 -28.46 -33.33
C ALA A 15 8.79 -27.77 -33.72
N GLY A 16 8.41 -26.71 -33.02
CA GLY A 16 7.33 -25.79 -33.41
C GLY A 16 7.81 -24.61 -34.28
N TYR A 17 9.10 -24.51 -34.62
CA TYR A 17 9.58 -23.53 -35.59
C TYR A 17 9.15 -23.98 -36.99
N LYS A 18 7.96 -23.53 -37.42
CA LYS A 18 7.65 -23.54 -38.84
C LYS A 18 8.60 -22.54 -39.49
N GLN A 19 9.69 -23.05 -40.03
CA GLN A 19 10.61 -22.39 -40.95
C GLN A 19 9.77 -21.87 -42.13
N LEU A 20 9.20 -20.67 -41.99
CA LEU A 20 8.54 -20.01 -43.10
C LEU A 20 9.65 -19.37 -43.91
N LEU A 21 9.95 -20.06 -45.02
CA LEU A 21 10.93 -19.77 -46.09
C LEU A 21 12.24 -20.54 -46.00
N ALA A 22 12.14 -21.87 -46.08
CA ALA A 22 13.18 -22.70 -46.66
C ALA A 22 12.52 -23.79 -47.53
N HIS A 23 11.83 -23.38 -48.60
CA HIS A 23 11.46 -24.33 -49.66
C HIS A 23 11.47 -23.78 -51.09
N GLU A 24 12.09 -22.61 -51.33
CA GLU A 24 12.43 -22.19 -52.69
C GLU A 24 13.94 -21.99 -52.79
N LYS A 25 14.49 -22.48 -53.89
CA LYS A 25 15.89 -22.86 -54.08
C LYS A 25 16.85 -21.68 -54.31
N ASP A 26 16.48 -20.47 -53.89
CA ASP A 26 17.17 -19.22 -54.25
C ASP A 26 17.26 -18.20 -53.08
N ALA A 27 17.33 -18.67 -51.83
CA ALA A 27 17.44 -17.80 -50.65
C ALA A 27 18.72 -16.91 -50.64
N GLU A 28 19.70 -17.18 -51.48
CA GLU A 28 20.89 -16.34 -51.67
C GLU A 28 20.68 -15.14 -52.63
N LYS A 29 19.49 -14.98 -53.22
CA LYS A 29 19.17 -13.91 -54.20
C LYS A 29 18.01 -12.99 -53.83
N LEU A 30 17.59 -12.98 -52.56
CA LEU A 30 16.52 -12.10 -52.08
C LEU A 30 17.02 -10.66 -51.90
N THR A 31 16.74 -9.80 -52.88
CA THR A 31 16.89 -8.35 -52.77
C THR A 31 15.78 -7.81 -51.88
N THR A 32 16.02 -7.75 -50.58
CA THR A 32 15.03 -7.29 -49.60
C THR A 32 15.25 -5.82 -49.25
N GLN A 33 14.25 -4.97 -49.50
CA GLN A 33 14.14 -3.67 -48.83
C GLN A 33 13.75 -3.93 -47.38
N THR A 34 14.74 -4.21 -46.53
CA THR A 34 14.57 -4.18 -45.08
C THR A 34 15.02 -2.82 -44.59
N ASN A 35 14.14 -2.07 -43.91
CA ASN A 35 14.53 -0.88 -43.16
C ASN A 35 15.38 -1.27 -41.93
N GLY A 36 16.55 -1.87 -42.15
CA GLY A 36 17.57 -2.15 -41.14
C GLY A 36 17.32 -3.37 -40.22
N MET A 37 16.29 -4.17 -40.42
CA MET A 37 16.03 -5.34 -39.57
C MET A 37 16.47 -6.64 -40.26
N ALA A 38 17.71 -7.06 -39.98
CA ALA A 38 18.34 -8.24 -40.55
C ALA A 38 17.60 -9.56 -40.23
N ILE A 39 17.65 -10.50 -41.17
CA ILE A 39 17.30 -11.90 -40.98
C ILE A 39 18.38 -12.51 -40.08
N ASN A 40 18.01 -12.98 -38.88
CA ASN A 40 18.95 -13.65 -37.98
C ASN A 40 18.65 -15.15 -38.00
N HIS A 41 19.59 -15.96 -38.48
CA HIS A 41 19.50 -17.44 -38.54
C HIS A 41 18.21 -18.01 -39.18
N GLY A 42 17.71 -17.40 -40.26
CA GLY A 42 16.51 -17.89 -40.96
C GLY A 42 15.18 -17.57 -40.26
N THR A 43 15.19 -16.61 -39.32
CA THR A 43 14.00 -16.12 -38.64
C THR A 43 13.73 -14.67 -39.01
N LEU A 44 12.48 -14.35 -39.34
CA LEU A 44 12.03 -12.97 -39.55
C LEU A 44 11.98 -12.23 -38.21
N SER A 45 12.49 -11.00 -38.20
CA SER A 45 12.36 -10.07 -37.08
C SER A 45 10.91 -9.57 -36.93
N PHE A 46 10.57 -8.94 -35.81
CA PHE A 46 9.24 -8.37 -35.61
C PHE A 46 8.94 -7.23 -36.60
N GLY A 47 7.71 -7.18 -37.12
CA GLY A 47 7.26 -6.16 -38.06
C GLY A 47 6.96 -6.70 -39.45
N TYR A 48 6.98 -5.81 -40.45
CA TYR A 48 6.61 -6.12 -41.83
C TYR A 48 7.81 -6.62 -42.65
N HIS A 49 7.54 -7.56 -43.56
CA HIS A 49 8.51 -8.13 -44.50
C HIS A 49 7.88 -8.28 -45.88
N ILE A 50 8.63 -7.97 -46.93
CA ILE A 50 8.24 -8.20 -48.33
C ILE A 50 9.14 -9.29 -48.90
N ILE A 51 8.56 -10.40 -49.34
CA ILE A 51 9.29 -11.58 -49.83
C ILE A 51 8.51 -12.13 -51.03
N ASP A 52 9.17 -12.21 -52.18
CA ASP A 52 8.59 -12.73 -53.44
C ASP A 52 7.21 -12.12 -53.77
N ASP A 53 7.11 -10.78 -53.75
CA ASP A 53 5.87 -10.00 -53.97
C ASP A 53 4.72 -10.30 -52.98
N ARG A 54 5.03 -10.92 -51.84
CA ARG A 54 4.08 -11.15 -50.74
C ARG A 54 4.46 -10.34 -49.51
N VAL A 55 3.44 -9.86 -48.80
CA VAL A 55 3.61 -9.04 -47.59
C VAL A 55 3.26 -9.84 -46.36
N TYR A 56 4.22 -9.94 -45.44
CA TYR A 56 4.10 -10.65 -44.17
C TYR A 56 4.21 -9.68 -43.00
N TYR A 57 3.51 -9.97 -41.91
CA TYR A 57 3.68 -9.29 -40.62
C TYR A 57 3.95 -10.30 -39.50
N VAL A 58 4.99 -10.04 -38.71
CA VAL A 58 5.41 -10.85 -37.56
C VAL A 58 5.14 -10.07 -36.26
N PRO A 59 4.17 -10.49 -35.42
CA PRO A 59 3.77 -9.78 -34.22
C PRO A 59 4.78 -9.93 -33.08
N MET A 60 5.01 -8.84 -32.32
CA MET A 60 5.96 -8.79 -31.19
C MET A 60 5.71 -9.81 -30.08
N GLN A 61 4.48 -10.29 -29.90
CA GLN A 61 4.11 -11.19 -28.80
C GLN A 61 4.04 -12.67 -29.23
N ASN A 62 4.18 -12.98 -30.52
CA ASN A 62 4.07 -14.36 -31.01
C ASN A 62 4.84 -14.59 -32.32
N LEU A 63 6.09 -15.04 -32.22
CA LEU A 63 6.95 -15.38 -33.36
C LEU A 63 6.39 -16.55 -34.22
N TYR A 64 5.43 -17.32 -33.71
CA TYR A 64 4.85 -18.45 -34.41
C TYR A 64 3.66 -18.07 -35.32
N GLN A 65 3.20 -16.82 -35.25
CA GLN A 65 2.09 -16.33 -36.06
C GLN A 65 2.61 -15.36 -37.12
N VAL A 66 2.80 -15.85 -38.34
CA VAL A 66 3.05 -14.97 -39.50
C VAL A 66 1.71 -14.67 -40.15
N ILE A 67 1.36 -13.38 -40.26
CA ILE A 67 0.15 -12.94 -40.94
C ILE A 67 0.53 -12.64 -42.39
N LEU A 68 -0.03 -13.38 -43.35
CA LEU A 68 0.01 -13.02 -44.77
C LEU A 68 -1.05 -11.96 -45.03
N LEU A 69 -0.64 -10.77 -45.45
CA LEU A 69 -1.56 -9.65 -45.70
C LEU A 69 -2.16 -9.69 -47.11
N GLY A 70 -1.45 -10.28 -48.07
CA GLY A 70 -1.91 -10.45 -49.44
C GLY A 70 -0.79 -10.91 -50.38
N ASP A 71 -1.20 -11.53 -51.49
CA ASP A 71 -0.33 -11.93 -52.59
C ASP A 71 -0.43 -10.88 -53.72
N GLY A 72 0.71 -10.37 -54.19
CA GLY A 72 0.76 -9.46 -55.35
C GLY A 72 0.57 -7.97 -55.06
N ILE A 73 0.82 -7.52 -53.82
CA ILE A 73 0.83 -6.09 -53.45
C ILE A 73 2.18 -5.49 -53.87
N LYS A 74 2.30 -5.08 -55.12
CA LYS A 74 3.57 -4.64 -55.74
C LYS A 74 4.06 -3.28 -55.24
N ASP A 75 3.18 -2.52 -54.62
CA ASP A 75 3.32 -1.12 -54.22
C ASP A 75 3.47 -0.95 -52.69
N PHE A 76 3.61 -2.06 -51.95
CA PHE A 76 3.67 -2.01 -50.49
C PHE A 76 4.92 -1.29 -49.97
N LYS A 77 4.73 -0.38 -49.02
CA LYS A 77 5.76 0.39 -48.34
C LYS A 77 5.72 0.12 -46.85
N ILE A 78 6.86 -0.32 -46.31
CA ILE A 78 7.06 -0.47 -44.86
C ILE A 78 7.41 0.90 -44.30
N LEU A 79 6.57 1.43 -43.40
CA LEU A 79 6.79 2.76 -42.80
C LEU A 79 7.59 2.64 -41.50
N ASN A 80 7.20 1.70 -40.64
CA ASN A 80 7.97 1.28 -39.47
C ASN A 80 7.56 -0.15 -39.06
N MET A 81 8.00 -0.62 -37.89
CA MET A 81 7.66 -1.96 -37.41
C MET A 81 6.16 -2.18 -37.15
N HIS A 82 5.38 -1.11 -36.97
CA HIS A 82 3.96 -1.16 -36.67
C HIS A 82 3.07 -0.79 -37.86
N TYR A 83 3.56 0.02 -38.81
CA TYR A 83 2.78 0.53 -39.92
C TYR A 83 3.38 0.15 -41.28
N GLY A 84 2.51 -0.24 -42.20
CA GLY A 84 2.80 -0.38 -43.63
C GLY A 84 1.62 0.10 -44.47
N LYS A 85 1.86 0.44 -45.74
CA LYS A 85 0.79 0.89 -46.64
C LYS A 85 0.98 0.43 -48.08
N SER A 86 -0.10 0.22 -48.79
CA SER A 86 -0.18 0.21 -50.26
C SER A 86 -0.87 1.51 -50.73
N ASP A 87 -1.05 1.65 -52.03
CA ASP A 87 -1.81 2.73 -52.66
C ASP A 87 -3.30 2.66 -52.27
N GLU A 88 -3.81 1.49 -51.90
CA GLU A 88 -5.21 1.27 -51.53
C GLU A 88 -5.46 1.20 -50.01
N PHE A 89 -4.50 0.72 -49.22
CA PHE A 89 -4.73 0.45 -47.79
C PHE A 89 -3.58 0.84 -46.88
N VAL A 90 -3.91 1.22 -45.65
CA VAL A 90 -2.94 1.36 -44.55
C VAL A 90 -3.15 0.21 -43.56
N TYR A 91 -2.05 -0.30 -43.02
CA TYR A 91 -2.04 -1.42 -42.08
C TYR A 91 -1.33 -1.02 -40.79
N PHE A 92 -1.89 -1.47 -39.65
CA PHE A 92 -1.26 -1.41 -38.34
C PHE A 92 -1.16 -2.82 -37.74
N ASN A 93 0.04 -3.23 -37.36
CA ASN A 93 0.32 -4.55 -36.78
C ASN A 93 -0.33 -5.71 -37.56
N GLY A 94 -0.21 -5.66 -38.89
CA GLY A 94 -0.77 -6.65 -39.82
C GLY A 94 -2.28 -6.54 -40.07
N LYS A 95 -2.99 -5.60 -39.43
CA LYS A 95 -4.42 -5.37 -39.63
C LYS A 95 -4.65 -4.17 -40.55
N LYS A 96 -5.53 -4.33 -41.54
CA LYS A 96 -6.01 -3.24 -42.39
C LYS A 96 -6.77 -2.22 -41.53
N LEU A 97 -6.49 -0.94 -41.75
CA LEU A 97 -7.20 0.18 -41.13
C LEU A 97 -8.32 0.66 -42.06
N ASP A 98 -9.53 0.77 -41.51
CA ASP A 98 -10.70 1.20 -42.27
C ASP A 98 -10.83 2.72 -42.31
N GLY A 99 -11.14 3.27 -43.49
CA GLY A 99 -11.43 4.70 -43.67
C GLY A 99 -10.23 5.64 -43.55
N VAL A 100 -9.01 5.12 -43.64
CA VAL A 100 -7.76 5.90 -43.73
C VAL A 100 -7.42 6.14 -45.19
N ASP A 101 -7.05 7.38 -45.56
CA ASP A 101 -6.59 7.73 -46.91
C ASP A 101 -5.09 7.39 -47.08
N PRO A 102 -4.72 6.33 -47.83
CA PRO A 102 -3.33 5.86 -47.90
C PRO A 102 -2.39 6.84 -48.63
N ALA A 103 -2.95 7.59 -49.58
CA ALA A 103 -2.20 8.55 -50.39
C ALA A 103 -1.64 9.69 -49.52
N SER A 104 -2.44 10.20 -48.58
CA SER A 104 -2.03 11.26 -47.65
C SER A 104 -1.58 10.78 -46.27
N PHE A 105 -1.58 9.46 -46.02
CA PHE A 105 -1.18 8.91 -44.73
C PHE A 105 0.30 9.15 -44.43
N GLU A 106 0.56 9.68 -43.24
CA GLU A 106 1.88 9.95 -42.69
C GLU A 106 2.02 9.57 -41.21
N LEU A 107 3.24 9.20 -40.84
CA LEU A 107 3.63 8.96 -39.46
C LEU A 107 4.05 10.29 -38.81
N ILE A 108 3.70 10.48 -37.53
CA ILE A 108 4.25 11.56 -36.72
C ILE A 108 5.39 10.96 -35.90
N GLU A 109 6.62 11.32 -36.27
CA GLU A 109 7.83 10.74 -35.68
C GLU A 109 7.86 10.84 -34.14
N ASN A 110 8.43 9.81 -33.51
CA ASN A 110 8.57 9.69 -32.04
C ASN A 110 7.25 9.85 -31.25
N SER A 111 6.12 9.55 -31.88
CA SER A 111 4.80 9.60 -31.24
C SER A 111 3.98 8.34 -31.54
N ASN A 112 2.87 8.17 -30.81
CA ASN A 112 1.85 7.16 -31.10
C ASN A 112 0.71 7.70 -31.99
N TYR A 113 0.91 8.87 -32.59
CA TYR A 113 -0.04 9.53 -33.47
C TYR A 113 0.35 9.35 -34.93
N THR A 114 -0.67 9.25 -35.77
CA THR A 114 -0.55 9.28 -37.23
C THR A 114 -1.67 10.14 -37.79
N ARG A 115 -1.57 10.57 -39.06
CA ARG A 115 -2.65 11.32 -39.69
C ARG A 115 -2.75 11.04 -41.18
N ASP A 116 -3.92 11.32 -41.72
CA ASP A 116 -4.13 11.53 -43.15
C ASP A 116 -4.64 12.96 -43.40
N LYS A 117 -5.02 13.30 -44.63
CA LYS A 117 -5.52 14.65 -44.98
C LYS A 117 -6.78 15.07 -44.22
N ASN A 118 -7.54 14.13 -43.66
CA ASN A 118 -8.84 14.36 -43.03
C ASN A 118 -8.79 14.19 -41.51
N PHE A 119 -8.05 13.19 -41.00
CA PHE A 119 -8.16 12.75 -39.62
C PHE A 119 -6.81 12.48 -38.96
N VAL A 120 -6.80 12.61 -37.64
CA VAL A 120 -5.71 12.19 -36.75
C VAL A 120 -6.10 10.88 -36.08
N TYR A 121 -5.13 10.00 -35.92
CA TYR A 121 -5.28 8.70 -35.31
C TYR A 121 -4.27 8.53 -34.19
N ARG A 122 -4.66 7.80 -33.14
CA ARG A 122 -3.73 7.30 -32.13
C ARG A 122 -3.75 5.78 -32.18
N ASN A 123 -2.64 5.18 -32.58
CA ASN A 123 -2.57 3.78 -32.98
C ASN A 123 -3.59 3.45 -34.10
N THR A 124 -4.70 2.77 -33.77
CA THR A 124 -5.78 2.41 -34.71
C THR A 124 -7.04 3.24 -34.52
N VAL A 125 -7.08 4.12 -33.51
CA VAL A 125 -8.30 4.83 -33.12
C VAL A 125 -8.29 6.21 -33.74
N LYS A 126 -9.30 6.49 -34.57
CA LYS A 126 -9.59 7.84 -35.08
C LYS A 126 -9.98 8.76 -33.93
N ILE A 127 -9.35 9.92 -33.85
CA ILE A 127 -9.72 10.98 -32.90
C ILE A 127 -10.60 11.98 -33.63
N ASN A 128 -11.83 12.14 -33.13
CA ASN A 128 -12.77 13.12 -33.67
C ASN A 128 -12.42 14.54 -33.20
N ASN A 129 -12.79 15.53 -34.00
CA ASN A 129 -12.68 16.97 -33.69
C ASN A 129 -11.25 17.52 -33.60
N LEU A 130 -10.27 16.83 -34.19
CA LEU A 130 -8.93 17.36 -34.43
C LEU A 130 -8.79 17.82 -35.87
N ASP A 131 -8.14 18.96 -36.09
CA ASP A 131 -7.75 19.45 -37.40
C ASP A 131 -6.44 18.79 -37.84
N ALA A 132 -6.54 17.78 -38.69
CA ALA A 132 -5.38 17.01 -39.15
C ALA A 132 -4.27 17.87 -39.77
N LYS A 133 -4.65 18.96 -40.48
CA LYS A 133 -3.70 19.84 -41.17
C LYS A 133 -2.81 20.62 -40.20
N THR A 134 -3.33 21.06 -39.07
CA THR A 134 -2.61 21.88 -38.08
C THR A 134 -2.22 21.11 -36.82
N PHE A 135 -2.54 19.80 -36.77
CA PHE A 135 -2.20 18.93 -35.66
C PHE A 135 -0.69 18.85 -35.44
N GLU A 136 -0.28 18.99 -34.18
CA GLU A 136 1.09 18.93 -33.71
C GLU A 136 1.14 18.17 -32.37
N VAL A 137 2.14 17.28 -32.25
CA VAL A 137 2.43 16.59 -30.99
C VAL A 137 3.42 17.41 -30.20
N ILE A 138 3.05 17.79 -28.98
CA ILE A 138 3.92 18.53 -28.06
C ILE A 138 4.76 17.54 -27.26
N ASP A 139 4.12 16.50 -26.72
CA ASP A 139 4.77 15.34 -26.12
C ASP A 139 3.84 14.11 -26.01
N SER A 140 4.21 13.14 -25.17
CA SER A 140 3.47 11.89 -24.99
C SER A 140 2.04 12.07 -24.51
N ASP A 141 1.75 13.15 -23.79
CA ASP A 141 0.42 13.43 -23.24
C ASP A 141 -0.21 14.70 -23.82
N TYR A 142 0.54 15.62 -24.42
CA TYR A 142 0.01 16.87 -24.96
C TYR A 142 0.09 16.96 -26.47
N THR A 143 -1.02 17.39 -27.07
CA THR A 143 -1.13 17.68 -28.50
C THR A 143 -1.88 19.00 -28.70
N LYS A 144 -1.76 19.61 -29.87
CA LYS A 144 -2.52 20.82 -30.22
C LYS A 144 -2.93 20.78 -31.69
N ASP A 145 -3.90 21.59 -32.03
CA ASP A 145 -4.20 22.00 -33.40
C ASP A 145 -4.61 23.47 -33.40
N LYS A 146 -5.12 23.99 -34.52
CA LYS A 146 -5.61 25.38 -34.59
C LYS A 146 -6.80 25.68 -33.69
N ASN A 147 -7.57 24.67 -33.28
CA ASN A 147 -8.79 24.81 -32.49
C ASN A 147 -8.50 24.80 -30.99
N GLY A 148 -7.49 24.05 -30.54
CA GLY A 148 -7.18 23.98 -29.12
C GLY A 148 -5.94 23.17 -28.75
N VAL A 149 -5.77 23.03 -27.44
CA VAL A 149 -4.75 22.19 -26.80
C VAL A 149 -5.43 21.02 -26.12
N TYR A 150 -4.82 19.84 -26.20
CA TYR A 150 -5.41 18.59 -25.76
C TYR A 150 -4.45 17.86 -24.84
N PHE A 151 -4.95 17.42 -23.69
CA PHE A 151 -4.30 16.41 -22.88
C PHE A 151 -4.88 15.05 -23.29
N ARG A 152 -4.05 14.28 -24.01
CA ARG A 152 -4.40 13.06 -24.73
C ARG A 152 -5.45 13.34 -25.80
N GLU A 153 -6.68 12.90 -25.56
CA GLU A 153 -7.82 13.02 -26.49
C GLU A 153 -8.84 14.06 -25.99
N LYS A 154 -8.56 14.74 -24.87
CA LYS A 154 -9.48 15.68 -24.23
C LYS A 154 -8.98 17.11 -24.35
N GLU A 155 -9.85 17.98 -24.85
CA GLU A 155 -9.59 19.43 -24.95
C GLU A 155 -9.41 20.06 -23.57
N ILE A 156 -8.39 20.91 -23.44
CA ILE A 156 -8.16 21.77 -22.28
C ILE A 156 -8.84 23.11 -22.58
N LYS A 157 -10.09 23.24 -22.14
CA LYS A 157 -10.92 24.41 -22.46
C LYS A 157 -10.29 25.70 -21.93
N GLY A 158 -10.25 26.72 -22.77
CA GLY A 158 -9.75 28.05 -22.40
C GLY A 158 -8.25 28.26 -22.58
N VAL A 159 -7.52 27.26 -23.07
CA VAL A 159 -6.08 27.39 -23.41
C VAL A 159 -5.92 27.78 -24.87
N SER A 160 -5.15 28.83 -25.14
CA SER A 160 -4.80 29.21 -26.51
C SER A 160 -3.74 28.25 -27.09
N PRO A 161 -3.94 27.67 -28.28
CA PRO A 161 -2.91 26.82 -28.93
C PRO A 161 -1.68 27.61 -29.40
N ILE A 162 -1.70 28.94 -29.31
CA ILE A 162 -0.60 29.83 -29.72
C ILE A 162 0.25 30.24 -28.52
N CYS A 163 -0.34 30.41 -27.33
CA CYS A 163 0.30 31.05 -26.18
C CYS A 163 0.21 30.18 -24.92
N PHE A 164 0.67 28.93 -25.01
CA PHE A 164 0.72 28.03 -23.86
C PHE A 164 2.09 27.40 -23.68
N SER A 165 2.33 26.87 -22.49
CA SER A 165 3.49 26.05 -22.17
C SER A 165 3.08 24.89 -21.28
N VAL A 166 3.69 23.72 -21.51
CA VAL A 166 3.54 22.54 -20.66
C VAL A 166 4.65 22.57 -19.60
N ILE A 167 4.27 22.51 -18.33
CA ILE A 167 5.19 22.46 -17.20
C ILE A 167 5.33 21.02 -16.72
N ARG A 168 6.55 20.50 -16.83
CA ARG A 168 6.93 19.11 -16.51
C ARG A 168 7.49 18.99 -15.08
N PRO A 169 7.51 17.78 -14.50
CA PRO A 169 6.92 16.52 -15.00
C PRO A 169 5.43 16.36 -14.69
N PHE A 170 4.81 17.28 -13.96
CA PHE A 170 3.51 17.05 -13.31
C PHE A 170 2.28 17.52 -14.11
N HIS A 171 2.33 17.52 -15.44
CA HIS A 171 1.16 17.77 -16.31
C HIS A 171 0.39 19.06 -16.00
N TYR A 172 1.11 20.16 -15.75
CA TYR A 172 0.50 21.49 -15.69
C TYR A 172 0.59 22.19 -17.04
N VAL A 173 -0.41 22.99 -17.38
CA VAL A 173 -0.41 23.85 -18.57
C VAL A 173 -0.56 25.28 -18.12
N LYS A 174 0.37 26.13 -18.54
CA LYS A 174 0.32 27.57 -18.33
C LYS A 174 -0.10 28.24 -19.63
N ASP A 175 -1.24 28.92 -19.56
CA ASP A 175 -1.66 29.95 -20.51
C ASP A 175 -1.28 31.33 -19.94
N LYS A 176 -1.50 32.42 -20.69
CA LYS A 176 -1.12 33.78 -20.28
C LYS A 176 -1.58 34.14 -18.87
N ASP A 177 -2.87 33.92 -18.57
CA ASP A 177 -3.53 34.38 -17.34
C ASP A 177 -4.10 33.22 -16.51
N ALA A 178 -3.68 31.98 -16.77
CA ALA A 178 -4.23 30.80 -16.12
C ALA A 178 -3.24 29.63 -16.05
N ILE A 179 -3.39 28.84 -14.97
CA ILE A 179 -2.77 27.52 -14.82
C ILE A 179 -3.86 26.46 -14.85
N TYR A 180 -3.59 25.36 -15.55
CA TYR A 180 -4.46 24.20 -15.65
C TYR A 180 -3.69 22.95 -15.22
N TYR A 181 -4.41 21.93 -14.76
CA TYR A 181 -3.84 20.62 -14.44
C TYR A 181 -4.49 19.55 -15.33
N GLN A 182 -3.68 18.89 -16.16
CA GLN A 182 -4.13 17.91 -17.16
C GLN A 182 -5.23 18.50 -18.08
N HIS A 183 -6.38 17.82 -18.18
CA HIS A 183 -7.57 18.26 -18.92
C HIS A 183 -8.64 18.91 -18.03
N LYS A 184 -8.29 19.27 -16.79
CA LYS A 184 -9.25 19.85 -15.84
C LYS A 184 -9.38 21.35 -16.05
N ASP A 185 -10.36 21.92 -15.36
CA ASP A 185 -10.63 23.36 -15.35
C ASP A 185 -9.44 24.17 -14.80
N LYS A 186 -9.48 25.47 -15.09
CA LYS A 186 -8.56 26.48 -14.58
C LYS A 186 -8.45 26.39 -13.06
N LEU A 187 -7.21 26.45 -12.58
CA LEU A 187 -6.93 26.56 -11.15
C LEU A 187 -7.17 28.00 -10.68
N GLU A 188 -8.13 28.18 -9.79
CA GLU A 188 -8.56 29.49 -9.32
C GLU A 188 -7.61 30.09 -8.27
N GLY A 189 -7.38 31.40 -8.39
CA GLY A 189 -6.60 32.18 -7.42
C GLY A 189 -5.10 31.91 -7.41
N ILE A 190 -4.56 31.28 -8.44
CA ILE A 190 -3.11 31.07 -8.65
C ILE A 190 -2.56 32.17 -9.57
N ASP A 191 -1.45 32.79 -9.19
CA ASP A 191 -0.71 33.75 -10.01
C ASP A 191 0.16 33.01 -11.05
N PRO A 192 -0.20 33.02 -12.35
CA PRO A 192 0.50 32.21 -13.36
C PRO A 192 1.93 32.68 -13.61
N GLU A 193 2.22 33.96 -13.39
CA GLU A 193 3.55 34.54 -13.60
C GLU A 193 4.58 33.97 -12.62
N SER A 194 4.20 33.78 -11.35
CA SER A 194 5.08 33.26 -10.30
C SER A 194 4.85 31.80 -9.92
N PHE A 195 4.00 31.09 -10.66
CA PHE A 195 3.67 29.68 -10.42
C PHE A 195 4.92 28.79 -10.47
N GLU A 196 5.09 27.98 -9.44
CA GLU A 196 6.19 27.03 -9.28
C GLU A 196 5.65 25.70 -8.72
N ILE A 197 6.19 24.61 -9.26
CA ILE A 197 5.89 23.27 -8.75
C ILE A 197 6.98 22.86 -7.77
N ILE A 198 6.58 22.44 -6.57
CA ILE A 198 7.48 21.97 -5.53
C ILE A 198 7.64 20.45 -5.64
N ASN A 199 6.51 19.74 -5.70
CA ASN A 199 6.43 18.31 -6.02
C ASN A 199 5.05 17.98 -6.63
N ASP A 200 4.69 16.70 -6.69
CA ASP A 200 3.41 16.21 -7.18
C ASP A 200 2.20 16.67 -6.35
N GLU A 201 2.41 17.08 -5.09
CA GLU A 201 1.35 17.50 -4.18
C GLU A 201 1.29 19.01 -3.96
N TYR A 202 2.45 19.64 -3.80
CA TYR A 202 2.61 21.04 -3.45
C TYR A 202 3.03 21.90 -4.64
N THR A 203 2.34 23.03 -4.77
CA THR A 203 2.70 24.11 -5.69
C THR A 203 2.69 25.43 -4.92
N ARG A 204 3.32 26.47 -5.46
CA ARG A 204 3.26 27.81 -4.89
C ARG A 204 3.21 28.88 -5.95
N ASP A 205 2.78 30.05 -5.53
CA ASP A 205 3.03 31.30 -6.24
C ASP A 205 3.66 32.32 -5.27
N LYS A 206 3.79 33.59 -5.70
CA LYS A 206 4.37 34.66 -4.87
C LYS A 206 3.61 34.93 -3.57
N SER A 207 2.34 34.53 -3.48
CA SER A 207 1.42 34.86 -2.38
C SER A 207 1.06 33.65 -1.52
N TYR A 208 0.93 32.45 -2.11
CA TYR A 208 0.38 31.29 -1.42
C TYR A 208 1.07 29.98 -1.77
N VAL A 209 0.88 28.99 -0.88
CA VAL A 209 1.19 27.58 -1.12
C VAL A 209 -0.12 26.82 -1.29
N TYR A 210 -0.12 25.82 -2.16
CA TYR A 210 -1.28 25.01 -2.49
C TYR A 210 -0.95 23.53 -2.33
N LEU A 211 -1.82 22.79 -1.65
CA LEU A 211 -1.79 21.32 -1.58
C LEU A 211 -2.92 20.77 -2.45
N HIS A 212 -2.59 19.91 -3.41
CA HIS A 212 -3.55 19.36 -4.38
C HIS A 212 -4.42 20.47 -5.01
N HIS A 213 -3.76 21.57 -5.39
CA HIS A 213 -4.36 22.76 -6.00
C HIS A 213 -5.31 23.55 -5.07
N LYS A 214 -5.34 23.27 -3.77
CA LYS A 214 -6.10 24.04 -2.78
C LYS A 214 -5.16 24.90 -1.95
N LYS A 215 -5.48 26.18 -1.83
CA LYS A 215 -4.75 27.15 -1.02
C LYS A 215 -4.64 26.68 0.43
N ILE A 216 -3.46 26.83 1.01
CA ILE A 216 -3.16 26.59 2.44
C ILE A 216 -2.94 27.96 3.11
N ASP A 217 -3.77 28.28 4.10
CA ASP A 217 -3.67 29.55 4.81
C ASP A 217 -2.55 29.56 5.85
N GLY A 218 -1.93 30.73 6.04
CA GLY A 218 -0.94 30.96 7.10
C GLY A 218 0.48 30.48 6.79
N ILE A 219 0.72 29.95 5.58
CA ILE A 219 2.04 29.52 5.11
C ILE A 219 2.74 30.64 4.35
N ASP A 220 4.00 30.92 4.69
CA ASP A 220 4.85 31.83 3.93
C ASP A 220 5.45 31.12 2.69
N PRO A 221 5.02 31.47 1.45
CA PRO A 221 5.43 30.75 0.25
C PRO A 221 6.92 30.86 -0.05
N LYS A 222 7.56 31.97 0.35
CA LYS A 222 8.97 32.26 0.06
C LYS A 222 9.91 31.36 0.85
N SER A 223 9.58 31.07 2.11
CA SER A 223 10.37 30.22 3.00
C SER A 223 9.86 28.78 3.10
N PHE A 224 8.76 28.46 2.42
CA PHE A 224 8.17 27.13 2.43
C PHE A 224 9.13 26.07 1.88
N SER A 225 9.20 24.94 2.57
CA SER A 225 9.90 23.73 2.11
C SER A 225 9.30 22.47 2.72
N ILE A 226 9.36 21.38 1.95
CA ILE A 226 8.98 20.03 2.41
C ILE A 226 10.18 19.44 3.14
N ILE A 227 9.94 18.79 4.29
CA ILE A 227 11.01 18.19 5.10
C ILE A 227 10.99 16.67 4.97
N ASP A 228 9.93 16.02 5.44
CA ASP A 228 9.84 14.57 5.51
C ASP A 228 8.38 14.13 5.65
N GLY A 229 7.89 13.33 4.69
CA GLY A 229 6.50 12.92 4.63
C GLY A 229 5.54 14.12 4.73
N ASP A 230 4.68 14.11 5.75
CA ASP A 230 3.67 15.15 5.99
C ASP A 230 4.22 16.40 6.73
N TYR A 231 5.52 16.43 7.05
CA TYR A 231 6.16 17.57 7.70
C TYR A 231 6.64 18.61 6.68
N THR A 232 6.16 19.84 6.87
CA THR A 232 6.58 21.01 6.09
C THR A 232 7.03 22.12 7.03
N ARG A 233 7.80 23.08 6.51
CA ARG A 233 8.23 24.26 7.27
C ARG A 233 8.12 25.52 6.46
N ASP A 234 7.97 26.63 7.18
CA ASP A 234 8.24 27.98 6.70
C ASP A 234 9.01 28.76 7.78
N LYS A 235 9.23 30.06 7.58
CA LYS A 235 9.88 30.93 8.58
C LYS A 235 9.08 31.07 9.88
N ASN A 236 7.79 30.75 9.88
CA ASN A 236 6.88 30.94 11.00
C ASN A 236 6.72 29.68 11.85
N GLY A 237 7.09 28.49 11.36
CA GLY A 237 6.95 27.25 12.10
C GLY A 237 7.18 25.96 11.31
N ILE A 238 6.98 24.85 12.02
CA ILE A 238 6.83 23.50 11.46
C ILE A 238 5.34 23.17 11.41
N TYR A 239 4.94 22.45 10.37
CA TYR A 239 3.57 21.99 10.16
C TYR A 239 3.56 20.49 9.93
N TYR A 240 2.57 19.82 10.50
CA TYR A 240 2.26 18.41 10.25
C TYR A 240 0.84 18.33 9.70
N ASN A 241 0.65 17.71 8.54
CA ASN A 241 -0.66 17.67 7.87
C ASN A 241 -1.29 19.09 7.74
N ASN A 242 -0.46 20.07 7.37
CA ASN A 242 -0.82 21.50 7.26
C ASN A 242 -1.29 22.19 8.54
N LYS A 243 -1.12 21.56 9.70
CA LYS A 243 -1.40 22.17 11.00
C LYS A 243 -0.10 22.57 11.66
N LYS A 244 -0.04 23.82 12.13
CA LYS A 244 1.12 24.34 12.85
C LYS A 244 1.35 23.51 14.13
N THR A 245 2.56 23.01 14.31
CA THR A 245 2.93 22.22 15.49
C THR A 245 3.44 23.10 16.63
N ALA A 246 3.63 22.52 17.81
CA ALA A 246 4.23 23.19 18.97
C ALA A 246 5.77 23.34 18.86
N ILE A 247 6.36 22.93 17.74
CA ILE A 247 7.82 22.91 17.57
C ILE A 247 8.35 24.32 17.42
N SER A 248 9.31 24.66 18.27
CA SER A 248 9.72 26.06 18.51
C SER A 248 10.88 26.53 17.64
N ASP A 249 11.70 25.62 17.14
CA ASP A 249 12.89 25.95 16.34
C ASP A 249 12.92 25.19 14.99
N PRO A 250 12.26 25.72 13.95
CA PRO A 250 12.17 25.09 12.64
C PRO A 250 13.53 24.83 11.97
N ALA A 251 14.55 25.62 12.32
CA ALA A 251 15.87 25.52 11.73
C ALA A 251 16.62 24.25 12.16
N SER A 252 16.38 23.76 13.38
CA SER A 252 17.01 22.55 13.92
C SER A 252 16.09 21.33 13.92
N PHE A 253 14.85 21.48 13.43
CA PHE A 253 13.86 20.40 13.38
C PHE A 253 14.38 19.15 12.66
N GLN A 254 14.16 18.01 13.29
CA GLN A 254 14.54 16.70 12.79
C GLN A 254 13.47 15.66 13.17
N VAL A 255 13.18 14.74 12.25
CA VAL A 255 12.44 13.51 12.57
C VAL A 255 13.40 12.51 13.19
N VAL A 256 13.04 11.95 14.34
CA VAL A 256 13.88 10.98 15.06
C VAL A 256 13.57 9.58 14.53
N ARG A 257 14.53 8.98 13.82
CA ARG A 257 14.36 7.65 13.20
C ARG A 257 15.07 6.57 13.99
N GLY A 258 14.46 5.38 14.06
CA GLY A 258 15.09 4.18 14.62
C GLY A 258 16.09 3.51 13.68
N SER A 259 16.91 2.61 14.22
CA SER A 259 18.04 1.98 13.53
C SER A 259 17.66 0.98 12.42
N SER A 260 16.37 0.64 12.27
CA SER A 260 15.90 -0.46 11.41
C SER A 260 15.63 -0.06 9.96
N GLY A 261 15.87 1.19 9.56
CA GLY A 261 15.56 1.64 8.19
C GLY A 261 14.06 1.55 7.85
N SER A 262 13.19 1.46 8.86
CA SER A 262 11.74 1.43 8.70
C SER A 262 11.28 2.74 8.06
N SER A 263 11.03 2.68 6.75
CA SER A 263 10.68 3.81 5.89
C SER A 263 9.29 4.37 6.14
N SER A 264 8.48 3.76 7.02
CA SER A 264 7.05 4.08 7.06
C SER A 264 6.56 4.73 8.35
N LEU A 265 7.24 4.59 9.50
CA LEU A 265 6.48 4.67 10.77
C LEU A 265 7.19 5.38 11.94
N SER A 266 8.33 6.04 11.71
CA SER A 266 9.09 6.82 12.72
C SER A 266 8.61 8.27 12.92
N HIS A 267 7.58 8.72 12.20
CA HIS A 267 7.04 10.10 12.28
C HIS A 267 6.49 10.51 13.65
N ARG A 268 6.37 9.58 14.61
CA ARG A 268 5.83 9.89 15.94
C ARG A 268 6.79 10.71 16.78
N TYR A 269 8.10 10.52 16.65
CA TYR A 269 9.09 11.26 17.44
C TYR A 269 9.80 12.30 16.58
N THR A 270 9.78 13.54 17.03
CA THR A 270 10.51 14.65 16.40
C THR A 270 11.28 15.42 17.45
N LYS A 271 12.27 16.19 17.02
CA LYS A 271 13.04 17.05 17.92
C LYS A 271 13.44 18.34 17.24
N ASP A 272 13.65 19.36 18.05
CA ASP A 272 14.42 20.54 17.72
C ASP A 272 15.59 20.64 18.72
N LYS A 273 16.44 21.66 18.63
CA LYS A 273 17.57 21.85 19.55
C LYS A 273 17.17 22.03 21.02
N ASN A 274 15.89 22.35 21.28
CA ASN A 274 15.39 22.67 22.62
C ASN A 274 14.58 21.53 23.24
N SER A 275 13.94 20.68 22.43
CA SER A 275 12.90 19.78 22.91
C SER A 275 12.69 18.57 21.99
N VAL A 276 12.18 17.50 22.60
CA VAL A 276 11.68 16.30 21.91
C VAL A 276 10.16 16.27 21.99
N TYR A 277 9.53 15.74 20.96
CA TYR A 277 8.08 15.67 20.82
C TYR A 277 7.68 14.23 20.45
N HIS A 278 6.54 13.79 20.97
CA HIS A 278 5.86 12.56 20.57
C HIS A 278 4.43 12.91 20.10
N ASN A 279 4.05 12.56 18.87
CA ASN A 279 2.80 12.99 18.23
C ASN A 279 2.54 14.49 18.49
N GLU A 280 3.51 15.30 18.06
CA GLU A 280 3.50 16.77 18.15
C GLU A 280 3.40 17.34 19.57
N THR A 281 3.44 16.47 20.60
CA THR A 281 3.34 16.84 22.02
C THR A 281 4.72 16.82 22.64
N LYS A 282 5.13 17.93 23.27
CA LYS A 282 6.42 18.04 23.92
C LYS A 282 6.57 17.02 25.06
N ILE A 283 7.66 16.27 25.04
CA ILE A 283 8.09 15.39 26.13
C ILE A 283 8.86 16.23 27.14
N VAL A 284 8.25 16.49 28.29
CA VAL A 284 8.86 17.34 29.32
C VAL A 284 10.09 16.64 29.92
N GLY A 285 11.21 17.35 29.95
CA GLY A 285 12.47 16.85 30.52
C GLY A 285 13.28 15.94 29.60
N ALA A 286 12.81 15.66 28.38
CA ALA A 286 13.61 14.93 27.40
C ALA A 286 14.78 15.76 26.88
N ASP A 287 15.90 15.08 26.64
CA ASP A 287 17.14 15.69 26.17
C ASP A 287 17.32 15.46 24.66
N PRO A 288 17.14 16.49 23.81
CA PRO A 288 17.15 16.30 22.35
C PRO A 288 18.49 15.81 21.79
N ASP A 289 19.61 16.12 22.46
CA ASP A 289 20.94 15.75 22.00
C ASP A 289 21.20 14.25 22.12
N THR A 290 20.70 13.62 23.20
CA THR A 290 20.93 12.20 23.50
C THR A 290 19.71 11.31 23.26
N PHE A 291 18.62 11.86 22.73
CA PHE A 291 17.39 11.11 22.47
C PHE A 291 17.53 10.09 21.35
N GLU A 292 17.16 8.84 21.64
CA GLU A 292 17.23 7.70 20.74
C GLU A 292 15.98 6.81 20.84
N ILE A 293 15.64 6.15 19.73
CA ILE A 293 14.59 5.14 19.70
C ILE A 293 15.16 3.81 20.15
N MET A 294 14.60 3.23 21.21
CA MET A 294 15.02 1.94 21.76
C MET A 294 14.21 0.77 21.16
N MET A 295 12.92 1.01 20.86
CA MET A 295 12.03 0.11 20.14
C MET A 295 11.02 0.97 19.39
N ASP A 296 10.96 0.83 18.06
CA ASP A 296 10.05 1.60 17.19
C ASP A 296 8.64 1.67 17.80
N TYR A 297 7.95 2.81 17.71
CA TYR A 297 6.64 3.12 18.32
C TYR A 297 6.57 3.20 19.84
N TRP A 298 7.17 2.27 20.58
CA TRP A 298 6.88 2.10 22.00
C TRP A 298 7.92 2.78 22.89
N TYR A 299 9.19 2.41 22.77
CA TYR A 299 10.22 2.81 23.73
C TYR A 299 11.27 3.74 23.11
N ALA A 300 11.56 4.81 23.83
CA ALA A 300 12.66 5.72 23.53
C ALA A 300 13.43 6.05 24.82
N GLY A 301 14.62 6.63 24.71
CA GLY A 301 15.40 7.01 25.87
C GLY A 301 16.38 8.12 25.56
N ASP A 302 16.89 8.75 26.61
CA ASP A 302 17.93 9.78 26.53
C ASP A 302 18.74 9.76 27.84
N LYS A 303 19.69 10.67 28.05
CA LYS A 303 20.48 10.68 29.29
C LYS A 303 19.65 10.86 30.58
N ASN A 304 18.42 11.38 30.49
CA ASN A 304 17.54 11.69 31.61
C ASN A 304 16.55 10.56 31.96
N GLY A 305 16.37 9.57 31.07
CA GLY A 305 15.54 8.42 31.36
C GLY A 305 15.08 7.62 30.14
N VAL A 306 14.04 6.83 30.38
CA VAL A 306 13.34 6.00 29.37
C VAL A 306 11.89 6.46 29.29
N TYR A 307 11.32 6.38 28.10
CA TYR A 307 9.98 6.83 27.77
C TYR A 307 9.20 5.73 27.06
N TYR A 308 7.91 5.63 27.36
CA TYR A 308 6.94 4.81 26.67
C TYR A 308 5.88 5.70 26.01
N GLU A 309 5.78 5.68 24.68
CA GLU A 309 4.87 6.54 23.89
C GLU A 309 4.89 8.01 24.35
N GLY A 310 6.10 8.56 24.53
CA GLY A 310 6.33 9.94 24.95
C GLY A 310 6.15 10.22 26.45
N LYS A 311 5.73 9.25 27.25
CA LYS A 311 5.62 9.39 28.72
C LYS A 311 6.85 8.85 29.40
N LYS A 312 7.42 9.60 30.34
CA LYS A 312 8.57 9.13 31.12
C LYS A 312 8.17 7.94 32.00
N ILE A 313 8.99 6.89 32.01
CA ILE A 313 8.85 5.78 32.93
C ILE A 313 9.51 6.19 34.24
N GLU A 314 8.71 6.66 35.19
CA GLU A 314 9.22 7.16 36.46
C GLU A 314 9.95 6.06 37.24
N THR A 315 11.02 6.44 37.95
CA THR A 315 11.89 5.55 38.75
C THR A 315 12.72 4.51 37.98
N ALA A 316 12.62 4.45 36.65
CA ALA A 316 13.37 3.50 35.84
C ALA A 316 14.90 3.75 35.91
N ASP A 317 15.66 2.70 36.20
CA ASP A 317 17.12 2.72 36.12
C ASP A 317 17.55 2.46 34.66
N LYS A 318 17.83 3.54 33.91
CA LYS A 318 18.19 3.45 32.48
C LYS A 318 19.35 2.48 32.23
N ALA A 319 20.37 2.47 33.09
CA ALA A 319 21.58 1.67 32.89
C ALA A 319 21.30 0.16 32.87
N SER A 320 20.30 -0.31 33.62
CA SER A 320 19.90 -1.73 33.67
C SER A 320 18.57 -2.03 32.96
N PHE A 321 17.98 -1.03 32.30
CA PHE A 321 16.69 -1.16 31.65
C PHE A 321 16.72 -2.13 30.47
N LYS A 322 15.74 -3.02 30.42
CA LYS A 322 15.58 -4.05 29.40
C LYS A 322 14.12 -4.12 28.98
N ILE A 323 13.90 -3.98 27.67
CA ILE A 323 12.60 -4.18 27.05
C ILE A 323 12.37 -5.69 26.94
N VAL A 324 11.27 -6.17 27.48
CA VAL A 324 10.87 -7.59 27.40
C VAL A 324 9.99 -7.80 26.18
N ASN A 325 9.00 -6.92 25.98
CA ASN A 325 8.18 -6.81 24.79
C ASN A 325 7.54 -5.41 24.71
N TYR A 326 6.62 -5.18 23.78
CA TYR A 326 5.96 -3.88 23.58
C TYR A 326 5.13 -3.38 24.78
N GLN A 327 4.84 -4.23 25.79
CA GLN A 327 4.10 -3.86 27.00
C GLN A 327 4.96 -3.96 28.26
N TYR A 328 5.85 -4.94 28.35
CA TYR A 328 6.63 -5.20 29.55
C TYR A 328 8.08 -4.81 29.39
N SER A 329 8.63 -4.23 30.45
CA SER A 329 10.04 -3.93 30.60
C SER A 329 10.47 -4.11 32.05
N LYS A 330 11.77 -4.14 32.29
CA LYS A 330 12.32 -4.24 33.64
C LYS A 330 13.65 -3.53 33.75
N ASP A 331 14.00 -3.15 34.96
CA ASP A 331 15.37 -2.81 35.32
C ASP A 331 15.85 -3.75 36.45
N LYS A 332 16.97 -3.41 37.10
CA LYS A 332 17.51 -4.22 38.21
C LYS A 332 16.61 -4.25 39.46
N ASN A 333 15.72 -3.27 39.62
CA ASN A 333 14.91 -3.03 40.81
C ASN A 333 13.40 -3.25 40.59
N SER A 334 12.90 -3.13 39.37
CA SER A 334 11.48 -3.00 39.09
C SER A 334 11.08 -3.59 37.74
N VAL A 335 9.79 -3.92 37.63
CA VAL A 335 9.14 -4.37 36.40
C VAL A 335 8.07 -3.36 36.07
N PHE A 336 7.92 -3.05 34.80
CA PHE A 336 7.00 -2.04 34.29
C PHE A 336 6.03 -2.66 33.29
N LEU A 337 4.80 -2.19 33.35
CA LEU A 337 3.78 -2.37 32.32
C LEU A 337 3.58 -1.01 31.66
N MET A 338 3.99 -0.89 30.40
CA MET A 338 4.01 0.36 29.64
C MET A 338 4.88 1.39 30.39
N ASN A 339 4.32 2.54 30.79
CA ASN A 339 5.02 3.54 31.58
C ASN A 339 4.88 3.35 33.10
N ASP A 340 4.09 2.38 33.57
CA ASP A 340 3.74 2.25 34.98
C ASP A 340 4.54 1.13 35.66
N LYS A 341 5.03 1.42 36.85
CA LYS A 341 5.71 0.43 37.69
C LYS A 341 4.70 -0.55 38.28
N ILE A 342 4.96 -1.84 38.14
CA ILE A 342 4.19 -2.90 38.79
C ILE A 342 4.72 -3.07 40.22
N VAL A 343 3.84 -2.91 41.20
CA VAL A 343 4.21 -2.95 42.62
C VAL A 343 4.42 -4.40 43.06
N GLU A 344 5.33 -4.61 44.02
CA GLU A 344 5.66 -5.90 44.67
C GLU A 344 6.32 -6.98 43.78
N VAL A 345 6.51 -6.74 42.49
CA VAL A 345 7.20 -7.72 41.62
C VAL A 345 8.69 -7.79 41.95
N ASP A 346 9.16 -9.00 42.28
CA ASP A 346 10.60 -9.27 42.45
C ASP A 346 11.28 -9.28 41.07
N ALA A 347 11.92 -8.15 40.72
CA ALA A 347 12.57 -7.97 39.43
C ALA A 347 13.67 -9.02 39.16
N GLY A 348 14.32 -9.55 40.21
CA GLY A 348 15.38 -10.56 40.08
C GLY A 348 14.87 -11.90 39.54
N THR A 349 13.66 -12.31 39.93
CA THR A 349 13.04 -13.58 39.55
C THR A 349 11.87 -13.44 38.57
N PHE A 350 11.62 -12.21 38.12
CA PHE A 350 10.63 -11.90 37.08
C PHE A 350 10.74 -12.79 35.85
N LYS A 351 9.60 -13.28 35.38
CA LYS A 351 9.42 -13.96 34.10
C LYS A 351 8.13 -13.52 33.42
N PHE A 352 8.23 -13.14 32.15
CA PHE A 352 7.08 -13.10 31.27
C PHE A 352 6.63 -14.53 30.95
N VAL A 353 5.31 -14.77 30.96
CA VAL A 353 4.74 -16.11 30.80
C VAL A 353 4.07 -16.22 29.43
N LYS A 354 2.86 -15.70 29.29
CA LYS A 354 2.13 -15.53 28.02
C LYS A 354 0.95 -14.59 28.23
N TYR A 355 0.41 -14.03 27.15
CA TYR A 355 -0.63 -13.00 27.20
C TYR A 355 -0.18 -11.82 28.08
N ARG A 356 -0.96 -11.48 29.10
CA ARG A 356 -0.63 -10.45 30.10
C ARG A 356 -0.19 -11.06 31.44
N TYR A 357 0.15 -12.35 31.47
CA TYR A 357 0.66 -13.00 32.66
C TYR A 357 2.17 -12.79 32.80
N ILE A 358 2.55 -12.34 33.99
CA ILE A 358 3.92 -12.34 34.47
C ILE A 358 3.96 -13.05 35.82
N LYS A 359 5.15 -13.45 36.25
CA LYS A 359 5.35 -13.99 37.58
C LYS A 359 6.70 -13.62 38.14
N ASP A 360 6.83 -13.77 39.44
CA ASP A 360 8.11 -13.85 40.13
C ASP A 360 8.13 -15.12 41.01
N LYS A 361 9.08 -15.21 41.94
CA LYS A 361 9.16 -16.34 42.89
C LYS A 361 8.02 -16.38 43.92
N ASN A 362 7.35 -15.25 44.16
CA ASN A 362 6.37 -15.04 45.23
C ASN A 362 4.91 -15.07 44.73
N ALA A 363 4.65 -14.58 43.50
CA ALA A 363 3.30 -14.38 42.99
C ALA A 363 3.19 -14.46 41.46
N VAL A 364 1.96 -14.63 41.01
CA VAL A 364 1.52 -14.51 39.62
C VAL A 364 0.75 -13.20 39.48
N TYR A 365 0.93 -12.50 38.36
CA TYR A 365 0.26 -11.25 38.06
C TYR A 365 -0.39 -11.33 36.69
N PHE A 366 -1.50 -10.62 36.51
CA PHE A 366 -2.16 -10.43 35.23
C PHE A 366 -2.41 -8.94 35.03
N ASP A 367 -1.92 -8.41 33.90
CA ASP A 367 -2.13 -7.00 33.55
C ASP A 367 -1.66 -5.99 34.63
N GLY A 368 -0.58 -6.33 35.34
CA GLY A 368 -0.04 -5.52 36.42
C GLY A 368 -0.65 -5.80 37.80
N GLU A 369 -1.76 -6.53 37.87
CA GLU A 369 -2.43 -6.85 39.12
C GLU A 369 -1.98 -8.20 39.67
N LYS A 370 -1.73 -8.26 40.98
CA LYS A 370 -1.32 -9.49 41.68
C LYS A 370 -2.53 -10.42 41.84
N LEU A 371 -2.40 -11.67 41.40
CA LEU A 371 -3.44 -12.69 41.57
C LEU A 371 -3.25 -13.41 42.91
N VAL A 372 -4.22 -13.24 43.81
CA VAL A 372 -4.16 -13.76 45.17
C VAL A 372 -4.45 -15.27 45.20
N GLY A 373 -3.71 -16.02 46.02
CA GLY A 373 -3.97 -17.45 46.25
C GLY A 373 -3.45 -18.39 45.17
N ILE A 374 -2.83 -17.86 44.10
CA ILE A 374 -2.24 -18.64 43.03
C ILE A 374 -0.82 -19.07 43.40
N ASP A 375 -0.52 -20.37 43.31
CA ASP A 375 0.81 -20.91 43.53
C ASP A 375 1.74 -20.62 42.32
N PRO A 376 2.73 -19.72 42.44
CA PRO A 376 3.56 -19.29 41.32
C PRO A 376 4.48 -20.40 40.78
N SER A 377 4.68 -21.48 41.52
CA SER A 377 5.57 -22.57 41.12
C SER A 377 4.88 -23.60 40.23
N THR A 378 3.58 -23.81 40.44
CA THR A 378 2.78 -24.85 39.79
C THR A 378 1.70 -24.31 38.85
N PHE A 379 1.50 -22.99 38.79
CA PHE A 379 0.47 -22.43 37.93
C PHE A 379 0.72 -22.70 36.43
N GLU A 380 -0.37 -22.85 35.70
CA GLU A 380 -0.42 -22.97 34.25
C GLU A 380 -1.60 -22.13 33.74
N VAL A 381 -1.33 -21.30 32.74
CA VAL A 381 -2.37 -20.48 32.10
C VAL A 381 -3.12 -21.36 31.09
N VAL A 382 -4.42 -21.56 31.35
CA VAL A 382 -5.35 -22.37 30.55
C VAL A 382 -5.96 -21.54 29.41
N GLY A 383 -6.28 -20.28 29.68
CA GLY A 383 -6.84 -19.31 28.74
C GLY A 383 -6.53 -17.89 29.21
N THR A 384 -7.05 -16.86 28.53
CA THR A 384 -6.73 -15.47 28.86
C THR A 384 -7.03 -15.12 30.32
N TYR A 385 -8.20 -15.53 30.83
CA TYR A 385 -8.62 -15.29 32.21
C TYR A 385 -8.67 -16.58 33.04
N TRP A 386 -8.25 -17.71 32.47
CA TRP A 386 -8.35 -19.01 33.12
C TRP A 386 -6.95 -19.55 33.41
N LEU A 387 -6.70 -19.95 34.64
CA LEU A 387 -5.47 -20.60 35.06
C LEU A 387 -5.76 -21.73 36.03
N LYS A 388 -4.79 -22.62 36.20
CA LYS A 388 -4.83 -23.67 37.20
C LYS A 388 -3.51 -23.71 37.94
N ASP A 389 -3.51 -24.22 39.15
CA ASP A 389 -2.32 -24.56 39.92
C ASP A 389 -2.55 -25.88 40.68
N LYS A 390 -1.65 -26.25 41.58
CA LYS A 390 -1.81 -27.47 42.41
C LYS A 390 -3.06 -27.46 43.32
N ASN A 391 -3.62 -26.29 43.61
CA ASN A 391 -4.75 -26.11 44.53
C ASN A 391 -6.11 -26.03 43.80
N GLY A 392 -6.14 -25.84 42.48
CA GLY A 392 -7.37 -25.85 41.71
C GLY A 392 -7.31 -25.08 40.38
N ILE A 393 -8.48 -24.74 39.87
CA ILE A 393 -8.67 -23.89 38.68
C ILE A 393 -9.28 -22.58 39.11
N TYR A 394 -8.92 -21.52 38.41
CA TYR A 394 -9.31 -20.15 38.72
C TYR A 394 -9.78 -19.44 37.47
N PHE A 395 -10.79 -18.60 37.66
CA PHE A 395 -11.05 -17.49 36.77
C PHE A 395 -10.43 -16.25 37.40
N MET A 396 -9.37 -15.71 36.80
CA MET A 396 -8.48 -14.73 37.44
C MET A 396 -7.94 -15.28 38.77
N ASP A 397 -8.15 -14.60 39.88
CA ASP A 397 -7.76 -15.05 41.22
C ASP A 397 -8.90 -15.75 41.99
N LYS A 398 -10.08 -15.90 41.37
CA LYS A 398 -11.22 -16.59 41.99
C LYS A 398 -11.15 -18.09 41.71
N LYS A 399 -10.97 -18.88 42.78
CA LYS A 399 -11.03 -20.35 42.71
C LYS A 399 -12.44 -20.80 42.31
N VAL A 400 -12.49 -21.74 41.37
CA VAL A 400 -13.72 -22.34 40.85
C VAL A 400 -13.96 -23.67 41.52
N GLU A 401 -14.96 -23.70 42.39
CA GLU A 401 -15.30 -24.90 43.17
C GLU A 401 -15.93 -25.99 42.29
N GLY A 402 -15.56 -27.24 42.55
CA GLY A 402 -16.14 -28.41 41.88
C GLY A 402 -15.59 -28.74 40.49
N LEU A 403 -14.64 -27.96 39.97
CA LEU A 403 -14.01 -28.19 38.66
C LEU A 403 -12.68 -28.96 38.82
N ASN A 404 -12.54 -30.11 38.16
CA ASN A 404 -11.34 -30.97 38.26
C ASN A 404 -10.25 -30.55 37.24
N PRO A 405 -9.02 -30.17 37.69
CA PRO A 405 -7.89 -29.80 36.83
C PRO A 405 -7.51 -30.77 35.71
N GLU A 406 -7.77 -32.07 35.87
CA GLU A 406 -7.34 -33.11 34.92
C GLU A 406 -8.29 -33.29 33.71
N ASN A 407 -9.53 -32.79 33.79
CA ASN A 407 -10.58 -33.05 32.79
C ASN A 407 -11.29 -31.79 32.29
N ILE A 408 -10.56 -30.68 32.17
CA ILE A 408 -11.10 -29.41 31.66
C ILE A 408 -10.90 -29.24 30.16
N THR A 409 -11.88 -28.60 29.54
CA THR A 409 -11.86 -28.11 28.17
C THR A 409 -12.08 -26.60 28.20
N TYR A 410 -11.04 -25.84 27.84
CA TYR A 410 -11.16 -24.42 27.56
C TYR A 410 -12.01 -24.21 26.30
N ILE A 411 -13.07 -23.40 26.41
CA ILE A 411 -13.98 -23.14 25.28
C ILE A 411 -13.73 -21.74 24.71
N SER A 412 -13.71 -20.71 25.57
CA SER A 412 -13.50 -19.33 25.16
C SER A 412 -13.03 -18.45 26.32
N LEU A 413 -12.82 -17.16 26.07
CA LEU A 413 -12.44 -16.15 27.06
C LEU A 413 -13.21 -16.27 28.39
N PHE A 414 -14.52 -16.51 28.31
CA PHE A 414 -15.40 -16.54 29.49
C PHE A 414 -15.80 -17.96 29.93
N TYR A 415 -15.68 -18.96 29.06
CA TYR A 415 -16.27 -20.28 29.28
C TYR A 415 -15.24 -21.41 29.36
N ILE A 416 -15.43 -22.28 30.35
CA ILE A 416 -14.72 -23.55 30.50
C ILE A 416 -15.72 -24.65 30.84
N LYS A 417 -15.43 -25.90 30.50
CA LYS A 417 -16.26 -27.04 30.90
C LYS A 417 -15.43 -28.23 31.32
N ASP A 418 -16.04 -29.12 32.08
CA ASP A 418 -15.61 -30.51 32.18
C ASP A 418 -16.71 -31.42 31.59
N LYS A 419 -16.63 -32.73 31.85
CA LYS A 419 -17.65 -33.69 31.38
C LYS A 419 -19.00 -33.55 32.10
N LYS A 420 -19.09 -32.83 33.21
CA LYS A 420 -20.26 -32.76 34.11
C LYS A 420 -20.92 -31.38 34.16
N ALA A 421 -20.16 -30.31 33.93
CA ALA A 421 -20.65 -28.94 34.08
C ALA A 421 -19.94 -27.96 33.15
N VAL A 422 -20.64 -26.87 32.84
CA VAL A 422 -20.12 -25.69 32.14
C VAL A 422 -20.05 -24.53 33.12
N TYR A 423 -19.00 -23.73 33.01
CA TYR A 423 -18.74 -22.59 33.86
C TYR A 423 -18.53 -21.34 33.01
N CYS A 424 -19.03 -20.20 33.48
CA CYS A 424 -18.81 -18.88 32.90
C CYS A 424 -18.28 -17.92 33.96
N GLN A 425 -17.17 -17.24 33.69
CA GLN A 425 -16.56 -16.26 34.62
C GLN A 425 -16.35 -16.79 36.05
N GLY A 426 -16.01 -18.08 36.15
CA GLY A 426 -15.79 -18.77 37.43
C GLY A 426 -17.05 -19.32 38.12
N GLU A 427 -18.23 -19.11 37.56
CA GLU A 427 -19.50 -19.61 38.10
C GLU A 427 -20.04 -20.78 37.30
N LYS A 428 -20.57 -21.79 37.98
CA LYS A 428 -21.26 -22.91 37.33
C LYS A 428 -22.57 -22.41 36.69
N ILE A 429 -22.80 -22.76 35.44
CA ILE A 429 -24.07 -22.50 34.75
C ILE A 429 -25.06 -23.62 35.13
N PRO A 430 -26.17 -23.32 35.84
CA PRO A 430 -27.15 -24.34 36.18
C PRO A 430 -27.80 -24.94 34.92
N ASP A 431 -28.03 -26.25 34.96
CA ASP A 431 -28.71 -27.05 33.93
C ASP A 431 -28.09 -27.02 32.52
N ALA A 432 -26.93 -26.40 32.34
CA ALA A 432 -26.24 -26.39 31.06
C ALA A 432 -25.72 -27.79 30.69
N ASP A 433 -26.00 -28.25 29.48
CA ASP A 433 -25.54 -29.54 28.97
C ASP A 433 -24.10 -29.41 28.43
N PRO A 434 -23.08 -29.94 29.14
CA PRO A 434 -21.69 -29.79 28.72
C PRO A 434 -21.37 -30.50 27.40
N LEU A 435 -22.13 -31.53 27.03
CA LEU A 435 -21.87 -32.30 25.81
C LEU A 435 -22.22 -31.49 24.57
N THR A 436 -23.34 -30.76 24.60
CA THR A 436 -23.86 -29.97 23.47
C THR A 436 -23.53 -28.48 23.56
N PHE A 437 -22.87 -28.04 24.65
CA PHE A 437 -22.50 -26.64 24.84
C PHE A 437 -21.51 -26.12 23.79
N GLU A 438 -21.92 -25.07 23.07
CA GLU A 438 -21.20 -24.39 22.01
C GLU A 438 -21.18 -22.87 22.29
N VAL A 439 -19.99 -22.27 22.22
CA VAL A 439 -19.82 -20.80 22.30
C VAL A 439 -19.91 -20.20 20.90
N LEU A 440 -20.67 -19.13 20.78
CA LEU A 440 -20.88 -18.44 19.51
C LEU A 440 -19.79 -17.38 19.28
N ARG A 441 -19.74 -16.84 18.06
CA ARG A 441 -18.62 -16.04 17.53
C ARG A 441 -18.17 -14.87 18.41
N ASP A 442 -19.07 -14.25 19.16
CA ASP A 442 -18.72 -13.09 20.01
C ASP A 442 -18.12 -13.49 21.37
N GLY A 443 -18.04 -14.79 21.65
CA GLY A 443 -17.49 -15.36 22.87
C GLY A 443 -18.38 -15.19 24.11
N ARG A 444 -19.42 -14.34 24.04
CA ARG A 444 -20.32 -14.00 25.15
C ARG A 444 -21.61 -14.80 25.10
N TYR A 445 -22.17 -14.99 23.89
CA TYR A 445 -23.30 -15.88 23.68
C TYR A 445 -22.83 -17.33 23.57
N ALA A 446 -23.65 -18.23 24.11
CA ALA A 446 -23.48 -19.66 24.00
C ALA A 446 -24.84 -20.34 23.92
N LYS A 447 -24.86 -21.59 23.48
CA LYS A 447 -26.07 -22.42 23.49
C LYS A 447 -25.71 -23.86 23.83
N ASP A 448 -26.68 -24.60 24.32
CA ASP A 448 -26.68 -26.06 24.33
C ASP A 448 -27.94 -26.58 23.63
N LYS A 449 -28.23 -27.88 23.75
CA LYS A 449 -29.41 -28.48 23.12
C LYS A 449 -30.75 -27.93 23.64
N ASP A 450 -30.79 -27.35 24.83
CA ASP A 450 -32.02 -26.92 25.50
C ASP A 450 -32.15 -25.39 25.54
N PHE A 451 -31.04 -24.66 25.72
CA PHE A 451 -31.04 -23.24 26.09
C PHE A 451 -29.98 -22.41 25.36
N THR A 452 -30.22 -21.10 25.31
CA THR A 452 -29.26 -20.07 24.88
C THR A 452 -28.87 -19.19 26.07
N TYR A 453 -27.61 -18.78 26.12
CA TYR A 453 -27.00 -18.06 27.22
C TYR A 453 -26.28 -16.80 26.74
N TYR A 454 -26.25 -15.78 27.60
CA TYR A 454 -25.35 -14.62 27.49
C TYR A 454 -24.57 -14.48 28.79
N LEU A 455 -23.24 -14.59 28.72
CA LEU A 455 -22.33 -14.59 29.88
C LEU A 455 -22.84 -15.53 31.01
N GLY A 456 -23.17 -16.77 30.64
CA GLY A 456 -23.65 -17.79 31.56
C GLY A 456 -25.10 -17.63 32.05
N LYS A 457 -25.77 -16.52 31.73
CA LYS A 457 -27.19 -16.31 32.07
C LYS A 457 -28.09 -16.84 30.97
N LYS A 458 -29.04 -17.69 31.34
CA LYS A 458 -30.05 -18.23 30.43
C LYS A 458 -30.95 -17.11 29.90
N LEU A 459 -31.08 -17.02 28.58
CA LEU A 459 -31.95 -16.06 27.92
C LEU A 459 -33.41 -16.56 27.91
N SER A 460 -34.36 -15.65 28.08
CA SER A 460 -35.79 -15.94 27.98
C SER A 460 -36.56 -14.72 27.47
N GLY A 461 -37.78 -14.94 26.97
CA GLY A 461 -38.68 -13.86 26.54
C GLY A 461 -38.04 -12.88 25.54
N SER A 462 -38.07 -11.60 25.88
CA SER A 462 -37.56 -10.50 25.04
C SER A 462 -36.09 -10.65 24.69
N ASP A 463 -35.26 -11.11 25.62
CA ASP A 463 -33.81 -11.18 25.42
C ASP A 463 -33.44 -12.27 24.40
N LEU A 464 -34.17 -13.38 24.40
CA LEU A 464 -34.01 -14.42 23.39
C LEU A 464 -34.49 -13.93 22.02
N SER A 465 -35.58 -13.17 21.97
CA SER A 465 -36.08 -12.59 20.71
C SER A 465 -35.09 -11.60 20.10
N SER A 466 -34.44 -10.77 20.92
CA SER A 466 -33.40 -9.83 20.50
C SER A 466 -32.13 -10.54 20.04
N PHE A 467 -31.73 -11.62 20.73
CA PHE A 467 -30.61 -12.44 20.27
C PHE A 467 -30.90 -13.07 18.90
N LEU A 468 -32.08 -13.67 18.72
CA LEU A 468 -32.48 -14.28 17.44
C LEU A 468 -32.57 -13.26 16.31
N SER A 469 -33.09 -12.05 16.56
CA SER A 469 -33.11 -11.00 15.54
C SER A 469 -31.70 -10.57 15.12
N ASN A 470 -30.79 -10.43 16.08
CA ASN A 470 -29.39 -10.10 15.82
C ASN A 470 -28.67 -11.19 15.03
N GLU A 471 -28.92 -12.47 15.32
CA GLU A 471 -28.35 -13.58 14.55
C GLU A 471 -28.93 -13.66 13.12
N ILE A 472 -30.22 -13.39 12.94
CA ILE A 472 -30.85 -13.30 11.61
C ILE A 472 -30.19 -12.17 10.80
N GLU A 473 -30.06 -10.97 11.36
CA GLU A 473 -29.37 -9.85 10.68
C GLU A 473 -27.92 -10.18 10.34
N ARG A 474 -27.19 -10.82 11.25
CA ARG A 474 -25.80 -11.24 11.01
C ARG A 474 -25.68 -12.31 9.93
N SER A 475 -26.62 -13.24 9.85
CA SER A 475 -26.65 -14.25 8.77
C SER A 475 -26.88 -13.63 7.39
N ARG A 476 -27.62 -12.51 7.32
CA ARG A 476 -27.88 -11.77 6.08
C ARG A 476 -26.71 -10.91 5.61
N GLN A 477 -25.81 -10.50 6.50
CA GLN A 477 -24.61 -9.73 6.14
C GLN A 477 -23.46 -10.59 5.59
N HIS A 478 -23.59 -11.93 5.69
CA HIS A 478 -22.56 -12.90 5.28
C HIS A 478 -22.95 -13.73 4.03
N GLN A 479 -24.07 -13.40 3.37
CA GLN A 479 -24.39 -13.79 1.99
C GLN A 479 -24.15 -12.60 1.08
#